data_AF-A0A9N8ZKC2-F1
#
_entry.id   AF-A0A9N8ZKC2-F1
#
_cell.length_a   1.000
_cell.length_b   1.000
_cell.length_c   1.000
_cell.angle_alpha   90.00
_cell.angle_beta   90.00
_cell.angle_gamma   90.00
#
_symmetry.space_group_name_H-M   'P 1'
#
loop_
_entity.id
_entity.type
_entity.pdbx_description
1 polymer ?
#
loop_
_entity_poly.entity_id
_entity_poly.type
_entity_poly.pdbx_seq_one_letter_code
_entity_poly.pdbx_strand_id
1 'polypeptide(L)'
;MTNRVPDEELSILEAIIGIRNRLHALKKDRQTYIKSSTVTEIYDEVTEHVKKLNEIREQATESPTSDNRVNVVLDDVFQLLSLFFMAIGKNNESPATYAQLATIKQCLDHLNESGVYTLDELTPYQNRLIEMSKIIKNDEENNAIAEPHLKLLKKKLKSCETVLSLLLESGSNLSDELTPIHHRLVEIKRELGAIGSRSNLDNTPSFQISEVRPYQDELRSIDSKRVGGSFLAPDGSIPPGQAQVIGLLEECYECAHDLIASQDDVAGTLKPIYHRLIELKSLLEQLTLTHRWTSRETDMWAFQLQLNEIDHMRKNGKFYDNEGNVPEGQTVLLHLLRKCYRLLYKILSSSEPIAEPLMPIHNQLLTVRRFLIEVKKFGGPFTARELYPYQMKLASIDNMRVDGKFLDEDGSIPEGQGIVMALLNECYDILFELKPDVVDDN
;
A
#
# COMPACT_ATOMS: atom_id res chain seq x y z
N MET A 1 14.78 0.57 23.90
CA MET A 1 15.96 -0.28 24.16
C MET A 1 17.07 0.25 23.28
N THR A 2 18.29 0.42 23.79
CA THR A 2 19.41 0.96 23.00
C THR A 2 19.83 -0.06 21.96
N ASN A 3 19.56 0.22 20.68
CA ASN A 3 20.05 -0.53 19.52
C ASN A 3 21.59 -0.54 19.54
N ARG A 4 22.19 -1.53 20.20
CA ARG A 4 23.65 -1.71 20.21
C ARG A 4 24.09 -2.12 18.80
N VAL A 5 25.03 -1.37 18.25
CA VAL A 5 25.65 -1.64 16.96
C VAL A 5 27.06 -2.13 17.25
N PRO A 6 27.49 -3.29 16.71
CA PRO A 6 28.87 -3.74 16.85
C PRO A 6 29.85 -2.70 16.29
N ASP A 7 31.00 -2.53 16.92
CA ASP A 7 32.00 -1.53 16.49
C ASP A 7 32.42 -1.71 15.03
N GLU A 8 32.47 -2.96 14.57
CA GLU A 8 32.77 -3.34 13.19
C GLU A 8 31.73 -2.83 12.19
N GLU A 9 30.46 -2.69 12.60
CA GLU A 9 29.37 -2.21 11.74
C GLU A 9 29.19 -0.67 11.79
N LEU A 10 29.87 0.05 12.68
CA LEU A 10 29.70 1.51 12.86
C LEU A 10 30.04 2.30 11.59
N SER A 11 31.13 1.95 10.91
CA SER A 11 31.54 2.62 9.67
C SER A 11 30.50 2.45 8.56
N ILE A 12 29.86 1.29 8.49
CA ILE A 12 28.77 1.01 7.55
C ILE A 12 27.53 1.80 7.93
N LEU A 13 27.19 1.86 9.22
CA LEU A 13 26.06 2.66 9.70
C LEU A 13 26.19 4.13 9.28
N GLU A 14 27.35 4.74 9.49
CA GLU A 14 27.62 6.13 9.12
C GLU A 14 27.46 6.37 7.62
N ALA A 15 28.00 5.47 6.80
CA ALA A 15 27.87 5.54 5.34
C ALA A 15 26.42 5.41 4.87
N ILE A 16 25.67 4.42 5.38
CA ILE A 16 24.26 4.20 5.03
C ILE A 16 23.39 5.38 5.50
N ILE A 17 23.68 5.99 6.66
CA ILE A 17 23.01 7.23 7.10
C ILE A 17 23.27 8.37 6.11
N GLY A 18 24.52 8.51 5.65
CA GLY A 18 24.90 9.49 4.62
C GLY A 18 24.10 9.30 3.32
N ILE A 19 23.98 8.06 2.86
CA ILE A 19 23.18 7.70 1.68
C ILE A 19 21.70 8.04 1.89
N ARG A 20 21.12 7.68 3.05
CA ARG A 20 19.72 8.01 3.39
C ARG A 20 19.48 9.52 3.32
N ASN A 21 20.41 10.33 3.83
CA ASN A 21 20.29 11.79 3.78
C ASN A 21 20.36 12.33 2.34
N ARG A 22 21.20 11.75 1.48
CA ARG A 22 21.26 12.09 0.05
C ARG A 22 19.96 11.74 -0.68
N LEU A 23 19.42 10.54 -0.44
CA LEU A 23 18.11 10.14 -0.96
C LEU A 23 16.99 11.07 -0.48
N HIS A 24 17.03 11.49 0.79
CA HIS A 24 16.08 12.45 1.32
C HIS A 24 16.22 13.84 0.67
N ALA A 25 17.44 14.30 0.40
CA ALA A 25 17.68 15.55 -0.31
C ALA A 25 17.14 15.48 -1.74
N LEU A 26 17.42 14.39 -2.46
CA LEU A 26 16.91 14.14 -3.81
C LEU A 26 15.38 14.10 -3.85
N LYS A 27 14.73 13.50 -2.85
CA LYS A 27 13.27 13.50 -2.71
C LYS A 27 12.71 14.92 -2.56
N LYS A 28 13.39 15.77 -1.78
CA LYS A 28 12.95 17.14 -1.48
C LYS A 28 13.12 18.10 -2.66
N ASP A 29 14.04 17.82 -3.57
CA ASP A 29 14.26 18.65 -4.75
C ASP A 29 13.11 18.52 -5.74
N ARG A 30 12.33 19.60 -5.91
CA ARG A 30 11.19 19.68 -6.84
C ARG A 30 11.50 20.48 -8.09
N GLN A 31 12.72 21.00 -8.25
CA GLN A 31 13.08 21.86 -9.38
C GLN A 31 13.32 21.05 -10.65
N THR A 32 13.79 19.81 -10.52
CA THR A 32 14.08 18.92 -11.64
C THR A 32 13.44 17.55 -11.45
N TYR A 33 13.27 16.84 -12.56
CA TYR A 33 12.91 15.43 -12.55
C TYR A 33 14.05 14.57 -11.99
N ILE A 34 13.69 13.43 -11.40
CA ILE A 34 14.66 12.46 -10.87
C ILE A 34 15.35 11.75 -12.04
N LYS A 35 16.68 11.80 -12.07
CA LYS A 35 17.49 11.15 -13.09
C LYS A 35 17.74 9.67 -12.77
N SER A 36 17.52 8.81 -13.76
CA SER A 36 17.74 7.36 -13.66
C SER A 36 19.19 6.98 -13.32
N SER A 37 20.16 7.70 -13.89
CA SER A 37 21.60 7.51 -13.60
C SER A 37 21.92 7.76 -12.14
N THR A 38 21.45 8.86 -11.57
CA THR A 38 21.68 9.21 -10.16
C THR A 38 21.11 8.16 -9.20
N VAL A 39 19.92 7.63 -9.49
CA VAL A 39 19.31 6.56 -8.68
C VAL A 39 20.14 5.27 -8.76
N THR A 40 20.62 4.93 -9.96
CA THR A 40 21.44 3.73 -10.21
C THR A 40 22.80 3.84 -9.49
N GLU A 41 23.46 5.00 -9.54
CA GLU A 41 24.72 5.26 -8.83
C GLU A 41 24.59 5.06 -7.31
N ILE A 42 23.51 5.59 -6.71
CA ILE A 42 23.26 5.41 -5.28
C ILE A 42 22.96 3.94 -4.96
N TYR A 43 22.22 3.25 -5.83
CA TYR A 43 21.91 1.83 -5.66
C TYR A 43 23.19 0.96 -5.69
N ASP A 44 24.11 1.23 -6.60
CA ASP A 44 25.40 0.55 -6.68
C ASP A 44 26.26 0.81 -5.44
N GLU A 45 26.28 2.05 -4.94
CA GLU A 45 26.95 2.41 -3.69
C GLU A 45 26.39 1.64 -2.48
N VAL A 46 25.06 1.55 -2.35
CA VAL A 46 24.41 0.74 -1.31
C VAL A 46 24.79 -0.72 -1.44
N THR A 47 24.84 -1.25 -2.67
CA THR A 47 25.23 -2.64 -2.94
C THR A 47 26.61 -2.97 -2.36
N GLU A 48 27.58 -2.08 -2.55
CA GLU A 48 28.94 -2.26 -2.03
C GLU A 48 28.97 -2.24 -0.49
N HIS A 49 28.16 -1.40 0.15
CA HIS A 49 28.05 -1.40 1.61
C HIS A 49 27.35 -2.66 2.16
N VAL A 50 26.35 -3.19 1.45
CA VAL A 50 25.67 -4.43 1.85
C VAL A 50 26.59 -5.64 1.69
N LYS A 51 27.43 -5.69 0.64
CA LYS A 51 28.47 -6.72 0.50
C LYS A 51 29.41 -6.74 1.71
N LYS A 52 29.98 -5.59 2.05
CA LYS A 52 30.86 -5.43 3.23
C LYS A 52 30.15 -5.83 4.53
N LEU A 53 28.89 -5.45 4.68
CA LEU A 53 28.10 -5.81 5.85
C LEU A 53 27.92 -7.33 5.98
N ASN A 54 27.64 -8.01 4.86
CA ASN A 54 27.52 -9.46 4.86
C ASN A 54 28.85 -10.14 5.17
N GLU A 55 29.97 -9.65 4.61
CA GLU A 55 31.30 -10.18 4.91
C GLU A 55 31.65 -10.10 6.41
N ILE A 56 31.37 -8.96 7.06
CA ILE A 56 31.55 -8.79 8.51
C ILE A 56 30.69 -9.78 9.28
N ARG A 57 29.41 -9.92 8.90
CA ARG A 57 28.46 -10.79 9.59
C ARG A 57 28.71 -12.27 9.38
N GLU A 58 29.30 -12.67 8.25
CA GLU A 58 29.72 -14.05 8.00
C GLU A 58 30.93 -14.46 8.85
N GLN A 59 31.77 -13.49 9.20
CA GLN A 59 32.93 -13.70 10.08
C GLN A 59 32.56 -13.62 11.57
N ALA A 60 31.44 -12.99 11.91
CA ALA A 60 30.95 -12.87 13.26
C ALA A 60 30.47 -14.24 13.82
N THR A 61 30.85 -14.54 15.07
CA THR A 61 30.46 -15.79 15.74
C THR A 61 29.01 -15.77 16.23
N GLU A 62 28.44 -14.58 16.41
CA GLU A 62 27.05 -14.35 16.82
C GLU A 62 26.26 -13.73 15.67
N SER A 63 25.10 -14.32 15.36
CA SER A 63 24.14 -13.71 14.44
C SER A 63 23.67 -12.37 15.01
N PRO A 64 23.72 -11.27 14.24
CA PRO A 64 23.25 -9.97 14.73
C PRO A 64 21.78 -10.06 15.13
N THR A 65 21.42 -9.45 16.25
CA THR A 65 20.03 -9.36 16.69
C THR A 65 19.19 -8.66 15.63
N SER A 66 17.93 -9.06 15.50
CA SER A 66 16.98 -8.40 14.58
C SER A 66 16.87 -6.89 14.84
N ASP A 67 17.02 -6.47 16.09
CA ASP A 67 16.92 -5.08 16.59
C ASP A 67 18.24 -4.27 16.46
N ASN A 68 18.98 -4.50 15.38
CA ASN A 68 20.19 -3.74 15.06
C ASN A 68 19.84 -2.45 14.28
N ARG A 69 20.37 -1.30 14.72
CA ARG A 69 20.16 0.00 14.07
C ARG A 69 20.59 0.00 12.60
N VAL A 70 21.64 -0.72 12.23
CA VAL A 70 22.07 -0.86 10.83
C VAL A 70 20.95 -1.45 9.98
N ASN A 71 20.26 -2.48 10.48
CA ASN A 71 19.14 -3.08 9.77
C ASN A 71 17.98 -2.10 9.58
N VAL A 72 17.68 -1.29 10.60
CA VAL A 72 16.61 -0.28 10.53
C VAL A 72 16.92 0.78 9.47
N VAL A 73 18.12 1.37 9.49
CA VAL A 73 18.50 2.40 8.51
C VAL A 73 18.63 1.80 7.11
N LEU A 74 19.10 0.56 6.99
CA LEU A 74 19.18 -0.13 5.71
C LEU A 74 17.79 -0.41 5.13
N ASP A 75 16.82 -0.81 5.96
CA ASP A 75 15.42 -0.97 5.56
C ASP A 75 14.83 0.36 5.06
N ASP A 76 15.08 1.48 5.75
CA ASP A 76 14.69 2.82 5.28
C ASP A 76 15.26 3.14 3.89
N VAL A 77 16.55 2.85 3.67
CA VAL A 77 17.25 3.12 2.41
C VAL A 77 16.69 2.27 1.28
N PHE A 78 16.41 0.99 1.51
CA PHE A 78 15.79 0.13 0.49
C PHE A 78 14.34 0.52 0.18
N GLN A 79 13.56 0.94 1.19
CA GLN A 79 12.22 1.48 0.94
C GLN A 79 12.30 2.76 0.08
N LEU A 80 13.20 3.69 0.39
CA LEU A 80 13.41 4.89 -0.42
C LEU A 80 13.85 4.56 -1.84
N LEU A 81 14.87 3.72 -2.00
CA LEU A 81 15.37 3.31 -3.31
C LEU A 81 14.26 2.65 -4.14
N SER A 82 13.47 1.76 -3.55
CA SER A 82 12.32 1.16 -4.22
C SER A 82 11.35 2.20 -4.76
N LEU A 83 11.02 3.24 -3.99
CA LEU A 83 10.16 4.32 -4.46
C LEU A 83 10.83 5.19 -5.54
N PHE A 84 12.16 5.36 -5.50
CA PHE A 84 12.90 6.03 -6.56
C PHE A 84 12.89 5.24 -7.87
N PHE A 85 13.08 3.91 -7.81
CA PHE A 85 12.95 3.03 -8.98
C PHE A 85 11.54 3.11 -9.58
N MET A 86 10.51 3.20 -8.73
CA MET A 86 9.15 3.43 -9.21
C MET A 86 8.98 4.81 -9.87
N ALA A 87 9.52 5.88 -9.27
CA ALA A 87 9.41 7.25 -9.81
C ALA A 87 10.10 7.44 -11.17
N ILE A 88 11.18 6.69 -11.42
CA ILE A 88 11.88 6.68 -12.71
C ILE A 88 11.29 5.66 -13.70
N GLY A 89 10.13 5.07 -13.39
CA GLY A 89 9.36 4.18 -14.28
C GLY A 89 9.84 2.72 -14.32
N LYS A 90 10.84 2.35 -13.51
CA LYS A 90 11.43 0.99 -13.47
C LYS A 90 10.67 0.03 -12.56
N ASN A 91 9.33 0.07 -12.57
CA ASN A 91 8.51 -0.71 -11.63
C ASN A 91 8.63 -2.23 -11.83
N ASN A 92 9.10 -2.64 -13.02
CA ASN A 92 9.32 -4.05 -13.38
C ASN A 92 10.71 -4.56 -13.01
N GLU A 93 11.55 -3.75 -12.37
CA GLU A 93 12.83 -4.18 -11.82
C GLU A 93 12.65 -4.56 -10.34
N SER A 94 13.38 -5.57 -9.89
CA SER A 94 13.29 -6.13 -8.54
C SER A 94 13.44 -5.11 -7.41
N PRO A 95 14.35 -4.11 -7.49
CA PRO A 95 14.46 -3.08 -6.45
C PRO A 95 13.16 -2.31 -6.22
N ALA A 96 12.34 -2.12 -7.26
CA ALA A 96 11.06 -1.41 -7.17
C ALA A 96 10.01 -2.16 -6.31
N THR A 97 10.19 -3.46 -6.09
CA THR A 97 9.22 -4.28 -5.33
C THR A 97 9.30 -4.09 -3.82
N TYR A 98 10.43 -3.60 -3.28
CA TYR A 98 10.72 -3.64 -1.84
C TYR A 98 9.71 -2.88 -0.98
N ALA A 99 9.39 -1.63 -1.33
CA ALA A 99 8.46 -0.79 -0.57
C ALA A 99 7.04 -1.40 -0.55
N GLN A 100 6.64 -2.04 -1.65
CA GLN A 100 5.38 -2.74 -1.72
C GLN A 100 5.38 -4.01 -0.88
N LEU A 101 6.45 -4.83 -0.93
CA LEU A 101 6.60 -6.01 -0.07
C LEU A 101 6.56 -5.63 1.41
N ALA A 102 7.25 -4.57 1.82
CA ALA A 102 7.21 -4.07 3.19
C ALA A 102 5.78 -3.66 3.61
N THR A 103 5.05 -2.98 2.72
CA THR A 103 3.66 -2.56 3.00
C THR A 103 2.69 -3.75 3.01
N ILE A 104 2.84 -4.72 2.09
CA ILE A 104 2.06 -5.96 2.06
C ILE A 104 2.28 -6.74 3.35
N LYS A 105 3.52 -6.84 3.83
CA LYS A 105 3.84 -7.52 5.09
C LYS A 105 3.05 -6.93 6.25
N GLN A 106 3.03 -5.60 6.39
CA GLN A 106 2.27 -4.93 7.43
C GLN A 106 0.76 -5.16 7.30
N CYS A 107 0.22 -5.08 6.08
CA CYS A 107 -1.19 -5.40 5.83
C CYS A 107 -1.52 -6.84 6.27
N LEU A 108 -0.72 -7.82 5.87
CA LEU A 108 -0.94 -9.23 6.21
C LEU A 108 -0.77 -9.48 7.72
N ASP A 109 0.22 -8.87 8.37
CA ASP A 109 0.41 -8.96 9.81
C ASP A 109 -0.79 -8.40 10.57
N HIS A 110 -1.35 -7.29 10.09
CA HIS A 110 -2.54 -6.69 10.68
C HIS A 110 -3.79 -7.55 10.49
N LEU A 111 -3.95 -8.22 9.33
CA LEU A 111 -5.03 -9.18 9.11
C LEU A 111 -4.88 -10.40 10.03
N ASN A 112 -3.65 -10.88 10.22
CA ASN A 112 -3.33 -12.00 11.09
C ASN A 112 -3.55 -11.66 12.56
N GLU A 113 -3.18 -10.44 12.98
CA GLU A 113 -3.40 -9.94 14.34
C GLU A 113 -4.89 -9.80 14.65
N SER A 114 -5.72 -9.39 13.68
CA SER A 114 -7.12 -9.07 13.95
C SER A 114 -8.12 -10.17 13.59
N GLY A 115 -7.73 -11.14 12.76
CA GLY A 115 -8.67 -12.14 12.25
C GLY A 115 -9.81 -11.58 11.39
N VAL A 116 -9.72 -10.32 10.91
CA VAL A 116 -10.82 -9.63 10.20
C VAL A 116 -10.60 -9.70 8.69
N TYR A 117 -10.83 -10.86 8.10
CA TYR A 117 -10.62 -11.08 6.66
C TYR A 117 -11.51 -12.21 6.13
N THR A 118 -11.70 -12.25 4.81
CA THR A 118 -12.23 -13.43 4.10
C THR A 118 -11.17 -13.99 3.15
N LEU A 119 -11.34 -15.24 2.69
CA LEU A 119 -10.40 -15.85 1.74
C LEU A 119 -10.31 -15.06 0.42
N ASP A 120 -11.45 -14.54 -0.07
CA ASP A 120 -11.49 -13.74 -1.29
C ASP A 120 -10.59 -12.49 -1.23
N GLU A 121 -10.45 -11.90 -0.04
CA GLU A 121 -9.64 -10.71 0.18
C GLU A 121 -8.14 -10.97 0.26
N LEU A 122 -7.76 -12.23 0.47
CA LEU A 122 -6.36 -12.65 0.41
C LEU A 122 -5.89 -12.82 -1.05
N THR A 123 -6.82 -13.06 -1.98
CA THR A 123 -6.53 -13.30 -3.39
C THR A 123 -5.74 -12.16 -4.07
N PRO A 124 -6.09 -10.86 -3.88
CA PRO A 124 -5.28 -9.77 -4.44
C PRO A 124 -3.84 -9.75 -3.93
N TYR A 125 -3.60 -10.07 -2.65
CA TYR A 125 -2.25 -10.16 -2.09
C TYR A 125 -1.49 -11.35 -2.69
N GLN A 126 -2.14 -12.51 -2.81
CA GLN A 126 -1.55 -13.69 -3.44
C GLN A 126 -1.11 -13.41 -4.87
N ASN A 127 -2.00 -12.83 -5.68
CA ASN A 127 -1.70 -12.48 -7.07
C ASN A 127 -0.53 -11.49 -7.15
N ARG A 128 -0.50 -10.48 -6.28
CA ARG A 128 0.58 -9.49 -6.26
C ARG A 128 1.93 -10.11 -5.85
N LEU A 129 1.96 -10.99 -4.85
CA LEU A 129 3.19 -11.69 -4.46
C LEU A 129 3.70 -12.61 -5.56
N ILE A 130 2.80 -13.29 -6.29
CA ILE A 130 3.18 -14.09 -7.47
C ILE A 130 3.81 -13.21 -8.56
N GLU A 131 3.26 -12.03 -8.82
CA GLU A 131 3.81 -11.07 -9.78
C GLU A 131 5.21 -10.59 -9.36
N MET A 132 5.38 -10.18 -8.09
CA MET A 132 6.68 -9.78 -7.55
C MET A 132 7.70 -10.91 -7.59
N SER A 133 7.27 -12.14 -7.31
CA SER A 133 8.10 -13.33 -7.42
C SER A 133 8.62 -13.53 -8.85
N LYS A 134 7.76 -13.29 -9.86
CA LYS A 134 8.17 -13.34 -11.28
C LYS A 134 9.18 -12.24 -11.63
N ILE A 135 8.97 -11.01 -11.16
CA ILE A 135 9.91 -9.89 -11.36
C ILE A 135 11.29 -10.26 -10.78
N ILE A 136 11.31 -10.69 -9.51
CA ILE A 136 12.55 -11.07 -8.81
C ILE A 136 13.28 -12.22 -9.50
N LYS A 137 12.52 -13.23 -9.97
CA LYS A 137 13.08 -14.37 -10.68
C LYS A 137 13.66 -13.98 -12.04
N ASN A 138 13.00 -13.09 -12.78
CA ASN A 138 13.49 -12.62 -14.07
C ASN A 138 14.83 -11.88 -13.93
N ASP A 139 14.99 -11.02 -12.93
CA ASP A 139 16.25 -10.30 -12.72
C ASP A 139 17.37 -11.23 -12.22
N GLU A 140 17.03 -12.26 -11.44
CA GLU A 140 17.98 -13.32 -11.07
C GLU A 140 18.49 -14.07 -12.30
N GLU A 141 17.59 -14.53 -13.18
CA GLU A 141 17.95 -15.27 -14.40
C GLU A 141 18.82 -14.43 -15.36
N ASN A 142 18.58 -13.12 -15.41
CA ASN A 142 19.32 -12.18 -16.26
C ASN A 142 20.58 -11.61 -15.59
N ASN A 143 20.89 -11.97 -14.34
CA ASN A 143 21.98 -11.37 -13.54
C ASN A 143 21.90 -9.83 -13.46
N ALA A 144 20.68 -9.29 -13.45
CA ALA A 144 20.42 -7.85 -13.43
C ALA A 144 20.52 -7.24 -12.02
N ILE A 145 20.66 -8.08 -10.98
CA ILE A 145 20.72 -7.68 -9.58
C ILE A 145 21.90 -8.36 -8.86
N ALA A 146 22.56 -7.62 -7.97
CA ALA A 146 23.61 -8.18 -7.13
C ALA A 146 23.05 -9.17 -6.10
N GLU A 147 23.79 -10.26 -5.86
CA GLU A 147 23.38 -11.35 -4.94
C GLU A 147 22.89 -10.85 -3.57
N PRO A 148 23.56 -9.90 -2.89
CA PRO A 148 23.14 -9.49 -1.55
C PRO A 148 21.74 -8.87 -1.52
N HIS A 149 21.40 -8.12 -2.57
CA HIS A 149 20.09 -7.49 -2.71
C HIS A 149 19.02 -8.51 -3.08
N LEU A 150 19.35 -9.44 -3.97
CA LEU A 150 18.47 -10.55 -4.33
C LEU A 150 18.11 -11.39 -3.08
N LYS A 151 19.09 -11.72 -2.24
CA LYS A 151 18.89 -12.46 -0.99
C LYS A 151 17.96 -11.73 -0.03
N LEU A 152 18.12 -10.41 0.11
CA LEU A 152 17.24 -9.58 0.95
C LEU A 152 15.80 -9.54 0.43
N LEU A 153 15.62 -9.34 -0.88
CA LEU A 153 14.30 -9.32 -1.52
C LEU A 153 13.59 -10.67 -1.40
N LYS A 154 14.29 -11.77 -1.67
CA LYS A 154 13.76 -13.13 -1.48
C LYS A 154 13.35 -13.38 -0.03
N LYS A 155 14.13 -12.91 0.95
CA LYS A 155 13.78 -13.01 2.37
C LYS A 155 12.50 -12.24 2.71
N LYS A 156 12.35 -11.01 2.19
CA LYS A 156 11.12 -10.22 2.40
C LYS A 156 9.90 -10.84 1.71
N LEU A 157 10.04 -11.28 0.46
CA LEU A 157 9.00 -11.99 -0.27
C LEU A 157 8.55 -13.23 0.52
N LYS A 158 9.50 -14.07 0.94
CA LYS A 158 9.20 -15.28 1.70
C LYS A 158 8.51 -14.99 3.02
N SER A 159 8.88 -13.89 3.69
CA SER A 159 8.23 -13.45 4.92
C SER A 159 6.75 -13.09 4.69
N CYS A 160 6.43 -12.43 3.58
CA CYS A 160 5.03 -12.14 3.20
C CYS A 160 4.27 -13.43 2.86
N GLU A 161 4.86 -14.29 2.03
CA GLU A 161 4.26 -15.58 1.65
C GLU A 161 3.95 -16.45 2.87
N THR A 162 4.85 -16.47 3.87
CA THR A 162 4.65 -17.25 5.10
C THR A 162 3.41 -16.78 5.87
N VAL A 163 3.24 -15.46 6.06
CA VAL A 163 2.04 -14.93 6.74
C VAL A 163 0.78 -15.17 5.91
N LEU A 164 0.86 -14.99 4.59
CA LEU A 164 -0.25 -15.29 3.69
C LEU A 164 -0.67 -16.77 3.75
N SER A 165 0.28 -17.69 3.77
CA SER A 165 0.01 -19.13 3.92
C SER A 165 -0.69 -19.43 5.24
N LEU A 166 -0.23 -18.84 6.36
CA LEU A 166 -0.89 -19.00 7.66
C LEU A 166 -2.35 -18.51 7.64
N LEU A 167 -2.60 -17.35 7.02
CA LEU A 167 -3.94 -16.79 6.88
C LEU A 167 -4.87 -17.65 6.02
N LEU A 168 -4.35 -18.18 4.90
CA LEU A 168 -5.07 -19.08 3.99
C LEU A 168 -5.40 -20.41 4.67
N GLU A 169 -4.43 -21.02 5.36
CA GLU A 169 -4.63 -22.24 6.13
C GLU A 169 -5.68 -22.03 7.22
N SER A 170 -5.56 -20.96 8.01
CA SER A 170 -6.55 -20.62 9.04
C SER A 170 -7.94 -20.42 8.46
N GLY A 171 -8.07 -19.71 7.33
CA GLY A 171 -9.37 -19.48 6.68
C GLY A 171 -9.97 -20.74 6.05
N SER A 172 -9.15 -21.68 5.58
CA SER A 172 -9.61 -22.94 4.96
C SER A 172 -10.12 -23.98 5.97
N ASN A 173 -9.80 -23.81 7.25
CA ASN A 173 -10.25 -24.71 8.33
C ASN A 173 -11.68 -24.42 8.81
N LEU A 174 -12.33 -23.40 8.26
CA LEU A 174 -13.68 -23.00 8.63
C LEU A 174 -14.73 -23.85 7.90
N SER A 175 -15.69 -24.41 8.63
CA SER A 175 -16.76 -25.20 8.01
C SER A 175 -17.75 -24.34 7.21
N ASP A 176 -18.47 -24.97 6.28
CA ASP A 176 -19.52 -24.31 5.49
C ASP A 176 -20.64 -23.72 6.37
N GLU A 177 -20.92 -24.34 7.52
CA GLU A 177 -21.92 -23.85 8.49
C GLU A 177 -21.43 -22.59 9.24
N LEU A 178 -20.14 -22.50 9.54
CA LEU A 178 -19.57 -21.36 10.27
C LEU A 178 -19.19 -20.19 9.37
N THR A 179 -18.96 -20.45 8.08
CA THR A 179 -18.58 -19.44 7.09
C THR A 179 -19.53 -18.23 7.04
N PRO A 180 -20.87 -18.41 7.00
CA PRO A 180 -21.81 -17.28 7.04
C PRO A 180 -21.72 -16.45 8.32
N ILE A 181 -21.51 -17.10 9.47
CA ILE A 181 -21.40 -16.41 10.77
C ILE A 181 -20.10 -15.60 10.80
N HIS A 182 -19.00 -16.21 10.39
CA HIS A 182 -17.70 -15.56 10.29
C HIS A 182 -17.76 -14.33 9.38
N HIS A 183 -18.30 -14.47 8.16
CA HIS A 183 -18.44 -13.35 7.22
C HIS A 183 -19.25 -12.20 7.83
N ARG A 184 -20.35 -12.51 8.51
CA ARG A 184 -21.15 -11.46 9.15
C ARG A 184 -20.41 -10.77 10.29
N LEU A 185 -19.65 -11.51 11.10
CA LEU A 185 -18.83 -10.90 12.16
C LEU A 185 -17.71 -10.03 11.58
N VAL A 186 -17.07 -10.45 10.48
CA VAL A 186 -16.08 -9.63 9.74
C VAL A 186 -16.72 -8.33 9.26
N GLU A 187 -17.95 -8.38 8.72
CA GLU A 187 -18.71 -7.20 8.31
C GLU A 187 -19.03 -6.28 9.49
N ILE A 188 -19.60 -6.81 10.58
CA ILE A 188 -19.93 -6.03 11.79
C ILE A 188 -18.68 -5.31 12.32
N LYS A 189 -17.53 -6.00 12.40
CA LYS A 189 -16.27 -5.42 12.87
C LYS A 189 -15.81 -4.25 12.00
N ARG A 190 -16.02 -4.33 10.67
CA ARG A 190 -15.69 -3.26 9.73
C ARG A 190 -16.63 -2.09 9.85
N GLU A 191 -17.92 -2.34 9.96
CA GLU A 191 -18.95 -1.34 10.11
C GLU A 191 -18.74 -0.55 11.41
N LEU A 192 -18.49 -1.25 12.53
CA LEU A 192 -18.12 -0.62 13.81
C LEU A 192 -16.84 0.21 13.69
N GLY A 193 -15.78 -0.33 13.09
CA GLY A 193 -14.54 0.41 12.88
C GLY A 193 -14.72 1.64 11.98
N ALA A 194 -15.54 1.54 10.94
CA ALA A 194 -15.88 2.65 10.06
C ALA A 194 -16.63 3.74 10.83
N ILE A 195 -17.62 3.37 11.64
CA ILE A 195 -18.37 4.28 12.54
C ILE A 195 -17.39 5.04 13.45
N GLY A 196 -16.50 4.32 14.12
CA GLY A 196 -15.51 4.90 15.04
C GLY A 196 -14.46 5.78 14.37
N SER A 197 -14.16 5.52 13.10
CA SER A 197 -13.18 6.30 12.32
C SER A 197 -13.71 7.62 11.76
N ARG A 198 -15.01 7.93 11.93
CA ARG A 198 -15.60 9.19 11.50
C ARG A 198 -15.23 10.30 12.48
N SER A 199 -14.84 11.45 11.93
CA SER A 199 -14.48 12.62 12.70
C SER A 199 -15.18 13.88 12.22
N ASN A 200 -15.34 14.82 13.15
CA ASN A 200 -15.77 16.18 12.89
C ASN A 200 -14.62 17.02 12.30
N LEU A 201 -14.93 18.26 11.91
CA LEU A 201 -13.94 19.21 11.37
C LEU A 201 -12.81 19.57 12.35
N ASP A 202 -13.08 19.46 13.66
CA ASP A 202 -12.12 19.64 14.75
C ASP A 202 -11.38 18.34 15.13
N ASN A 203 -11.48 17.31 14.29
CA ASN A 203 -10.86 15.99 14.47
C ASN A 203 -11.32 15.23 15.74
N THR A 204 -12.49 15.52 16.29
CA THR A 204 -13.08 14.69 17.36
C THR A 204 -13.97 13.59 16.77
N PRO A 205 -14.23 12.49 17.52
CA PRO A 205 -15.20 11.48 17.10
C PRO A 205 -16.58 12.10 16.78
N SER A 206 -17.21 11.66 15.70
CA SER A 206 -18.50 12.22 15.23
C SER A 206 -19.67 11.24 15.30
N PHE A 207 -19.49 10.04 15.84
CA PHE A 207 -20.52 9.00 15.84
C PHE A 207 -21.41 9.07 17.08
N GLN A 208 -22.59 8.48 16.98
CA GLN A 208 -23.53 8.36 18.10
C GLN A 208 -23.62 6.92 18.62
N ILE A 209 -23.77 6.73 19.94
CA ILE A 209 -24.00 5.40 20.54
C ILE A 209 -25.21 4.69 19.89
N SER A 210 -26.23 5.43 19.47
CA SER A 210 -27.41 4.89 18.77
C SER A 210 -27.06 4.14 17.49
N GLU A 211 -25.92 4.46 16.85
CA GLU A 211 -25.42 3.77 15.65
C GLU A 211 -24.68 2.47 15.99
N VAL A 212 -24.17 2.32 17.22
CA VAL A 212 -23.47 1.12 17.70
C VAL A 212 -24.45 0.07 18.26
N ARG A 213 -25.56 0.50 18.86
CA ARG A 213 -26.57 -0.38 19.50
C ARG A 213 -27.13 -1.47 18.58
N PRO A 214 -27.48 -1.20 17.31
CA PRO A 214 -27.98 -2.25 16.40
C PRO A 214 -27.00 -3.42 16.26
N TYR A 215 -25.70 -3.13 16.24
CA TYR A 215 -24.66 -4.16 16.19
C TYR A 215 -24.55 -4.94 17.49
N GLN A 216 -24.72 -4.30 18.65
CA GLN A 216 -24.78 -5.03 19.93
C GLN A 216 -25.98 -5.99 20.00
N ASP A 217 -27.12 -5.59 19.44
CA ASP A 217 -28.31 -6.44 19.36
C ASP A 217 -28.09 -7.62 18.40
N GLU A 218 -27.46 -7.35 17.25
CA GLU A 218 -27.11 -8.39 16.28
C GLU A 218 -26.08 -9.37 16.85
N LEU A 219 -25.03 -8.89 17.52
CA LEU A 219 -24.03 -9.74 18.18
C LEU A 219 -24.68 -10.64 19.24
N ARG A 220 -25.65 -10.11 20.00
CA ARG A 220 -26.45 -10.90 20.96
C ARG A 220 -27.30 -11.96 20.26
N SER A 221 -27.88 -11.62 19.12
CA SER A 221 -28.62 -12.59 18.31
C SER A 221 -27.71 -13.70 17.77
N ILE A 222 -26.52 -13.35 17.29
CA ILE A 222 -25.52 -14.34 16.84
C ILE A 222 -25.10 -15.24 18.01
N ASP A 223 -24.72 -14.66 19.16
CA ASP A 223 -24.26 -15.40 20.34
C ASP A 223 -25.35 -16.34 20.90
N SER A 224 -26.63 -15.93 20.83
CA SER A 224 -27.78 -16.75 21.26
C SER A 224 -27.96 -18.05 20.46
N LYS A 225 -27.33 -18.17 19.28
CA LYS A 225 -27.35 -19.41 18.47
C LYS A 225 -26.41 -20.48 19.03
N ARG A 226 -25.52 -20.13 19.97
CA ARG A 226 -24.60 -21.08 20.58
C ARG A 226 -25.34 -21.93 21.60
N VAL A 227 -25.00 -23.22 21.62
CA VAL A 227 -25.48 -24.18 22.61
C VAL A 227 -24.27 -24.71 23.36
N GLY A 228 -24.26 -24.55 24.69
CA GLY A 228 -23.13 -24.96 25.53
C GLY A 228 -21.82 -24.25 25.19
N GLY A 229 -21.88 -23.04 24.63
CA GLY A 229 -20.70 -22.26 24.23
C GLY A 229 -20.18 -22.55 22.82
N SER A 230 -20.83 -23.41 22.03
CA SER A 230 -20.42 -23.72 20.65
C SER A 230 -21.55 -23.50 19.65
N PHE A 231 -21.21 -23.14 18.42
CA PHE A 231 -22.15 -23.20 17.30
C PHE A 231 -22.26 -24.65 16.84
N LEU A 232 -23.47 -25.17 16.69
CA LEU A 232 -23.70 -26.57 16.28
C LEU A 232 -24.14 -26.65 14.83
N ALA A 233 -23.72 -27.70 14.13
CA ALA A 233 -24.21 -28.05 12.80
C ALA A 233 -25.65 -28.62 12.88
N PRO A 234 -26.38 -28.75 11.76
CA PRO A 234 -27.76 -29.26 11.75
C PRO A 234 -27.93 -30.67 12.36
N ASP A 235 -26.87 -31.47 12.35
CA ASP A 235 -26.81 -32.81 12.94
C ASP A 235 -26.46 -32.81 14.44
N GLY A 236 -26.23 -31.63 15.04
CA GLY A 236 -25.84 -31.46 16.43
C GLY A 236 -24.33 -31.62 16.69
N SER A 237 -23.51 -31.82 15.66
CA SER A 237 -22.05 -31.90 15.79
C SER A 237 -21.42 -30.51 15.97
N ILE A 238 -20.16 -30.47 16.41
CA ILE A 238 -19.38 -29.23 16.55
C ILE A 238 -18.54 -29.07 15.27
N PRO A 239 -18.91 -28.14 14.37
CA PRO A 239 -18.13 -27.89 13.16
C PRO A 239 -16.74 -27.31 13.47
N PRO A 240 -15.72 -27.59 12.63
CA PRO A 240 -14.38 -27.02 12.76
C PRO A 240 -14.39 -25.49 12.56
N GLY A 241 -13.47 -24.79 13.25
CA GLY A 241 -13.35 -23.33 13.18
C GLY A 241 -14.01 -22.54 14.33
N GLN A 242 -14.52 -23.22 15.37
CA GLN A 242 -15.17 -22.58 16.53
C GLN A 242 -14.33 -21.47 17.17
N ALA A 243 -13.06 -21.76 17.46
CA ALA A 243 -12.17 -20.82 18.16
C ALA A 243 -12.01 -19.51 17.39
N GLN A 244 -11.95 -19.57 16.06
CA GLN A 244 -11.84 -18.39 15.20
C GLN A 244 -13.11 -17.55 15.24
N VAL A 245 -14.29 -18.17 15.10
CA VAL A 245 -15.58 -17.45 15.11
C VAL A 245 -15.88 -16.88 16.49
N ILE A 246 -15.60 -17.63 17.56
CA ILE A 246 -15.82 -17.19 18.94
C ILE A 246 -14.87 -16.04 19.28
N GLY A 247 -13.58 -16.16 18.95
CA GLY A 247 -12.61 -15.07 19.15
C GLY A 247 -13.02 -13.80 18.41
N LEU A 248 -13.44 -13.92 17.14
CA LEU A 248 -13.91 -12.77 16.37
C LEU A 248 -15.21 -12.16 16.95
N LEU A 249 -16.12 -12.98 17.47
CA LEU A 249 -17.32 -12.52 18.16
C LEU A 249 -16.98 -11.72 19.42
N GLU A 250 -16.06 -12.21 20.24
CA GLU A 250 -15.54 -11.52 21.42
C GLU A 250 -14.88 -10.19 21.03
N GLU A 251 -14.04 -10.18 20.00
CA GLU A 251 -13.45 -8.96 19.46
C GLU A 251 -14.49 -7.95 18.94
N CYS A 252 -15.63 -8.40 18.41
CA CYS A 252 -16.72 -7.52 17.99
C CYS A 252 -17.42 -6.90 19.21
N TYR A 253 -17.61 -7.65 20.29
CA TYR A 253 -18.14 -7.11 21.54
C TYR A 253 -17.19 -6.11 22.19
N GLU A 254 -15.89 -6.42 22.26
CA GLU A 254 -14.87 -5.50 22.76
C GLU A 254 -14.86 -4.21 21.95
N CYS A 255 -14.94 -4.32 20.62
CA CYS A 255 -15.03 -3.18 19.70
C CYS A 255 -16.25 -2.30 19.97
N ALA A 256 -17.44 -2.90 20.09
CA ALA A 256 -18.65 -2.14 20.38
C ALA A 256 -18.59 -1.47 21.76
N HIS A 257 -18.03 -2.16 22.77
CA HIS A 257 -17.88 -1.62 24.12
C HIS A 257 -16.89 -0.45 24.15
N ASP A 258 -15.71 -0.61 23.54
CA ASP A 258 -14.67 0.40 23.45
C ASP A 258 -15.19 1.67 22.75
N LEU A 259 -15.97 1.52 21.67
CA LEU A 259 -16.61 2.66 20.98
C LEU A 259 -17.64 3.39 21.86
N ILE A 260 -18.43 2.65 22.64
CA ILE A 260 -19.40 3.26 23.55
C ILE A 260 -18.68 4.01 24.67
N ALA A 261 -17.60 3.45 25.20
CA ALA A 261 -16.80 4.05 26.25
C ALA A 261 -16.06 5.31 25.75
N SER A 262 -15.56 5.28 24.51
CA SER A 262 -14.82 6.38 23.89
C SER A 262 -15.68 7.33 23.05
N GLN A 263 -17.02 7.37 23.22
CA GLN A 263 -17.91 8.14 22.34
C GLN A 263 -17.57 9.63 22.33
N ASP A 264 -17.48 10.22 23.52
CA ASP A 264 -17.33 11.67 23.67
C ASP A 264 -15.86 12.10 23.59
N ASP A 265 -14.94 11.19 23.93
CA ASP A 265 -13.51 11.50 23.92
C ASP A 265 -12.64 10.24 23.84
N VAL A 266 -11.62 10.28 22.97
CA VAL A 266 -10.54 9.29 23.00
C VAL A 266 -9.66 9.60 24.21
N ALA A 267 -9.21 8.57 24.94
CA ALA A 267 -8.36 8.75 26.11
C ALA A 267 -7.23 9.75 25.84
N GLY A 268 -7.02 10.68 26.77
CA GLY A 268 -6.12 11.83 26.57
C GLY A 268 -4.70 11.45 26.12
N THR A 269 -4.19 10.31 26.58
CA THR A 269 -2.88 9.75 26.20
C THR A 269 -2.82 9.25 24.77
N LEU A 270 -3.95 8.84 24.19
CA LEU A 270 -4.07 8.36 22.81
C LEU A 270 -4.39 9.47 21.80
N LYS A 271 -4.92 10.62 22.23
CA LYS A 271 -5.29 11.74 21.34
C LYS A 271 -4.20 12.14 20.35
N PRO A 272 -2.91 12.27 20.74
CA PRO A 272 -1.87 12.64 19.78
C PRO A 272 -1.72 11.61 18.65
N ILE A 273 -1.88 10.32 18.96
CA ILE A 273 -1.82 9.24 17.96
C ILE A 273 -3.05 9.27 17.07
N TYR A 274 -4.23 9.43 17.68
CA TYR A 274 -5.51 9.54 16.97
C TYR A 274 -5.51 10.69 15.96
N HIS A 275 -5.11 11.90 16.35
CA HIS A 275 -5.04 13.05 15.44
C HIS A 275 -4.07 12.80 14.28
N ARG A 276 -2.88 12.28 14.54
CA ARG A 276 -1.91 11.90 13.49
C ARG A 276 -2.52 10.91 12.50
N LEU A 277 -3.22 9.89 12.99
CA LEU A 277 -3.84 8.87 12.15
C LEU A 277 -5.02 9.42 11.31
N ILE A 278 -5.81 10.35 11.85
CA ILE A 278 -6.88 11.01 11.09
C ILE A 278 -6.32 11.91 9.99
N GLU A 279 -5.29 12.67 10.28
CA GLU A 279 -4.61 13.50 9.28
C GLU A 279 -4.03 12.63 8.17
N LEU A 280 -3.29 11.56 8.53
CA LEU A 280 -2.72 10.61 7.57
C LEU A 280 -3.82 9.95 6.72
N LYS A 281 -4.90 9.47 7.34
CA LYS A 281 -6.06 8.90 6.63
C LYS A 281 -6.61 9.89 5.62
N SER A 282 -6.85 11.13 6.04
CA SER A 282 -7.49 12.14 5.19
C SER A 282 -6.62 12.48 3.98
N LEU A 283 -5.30 12.63 4.19
CA LEU A 283 -4.33 12.85 3.13
C LEU A 283 -4.25 11.66 2.16
N LEU A 284 -4.19 10.43 2.69
CA LEU A 284 -4.15 9.21 1.86
C LEU A 284 -5.46 9.01 1.09
N GLU A 285 -6.62 9.25 1.69
CA GLU A 285 -7.92 9.20 1.01
C GLU A 285 -7.98 10.22 -0.13
N GLN A 286 -7.54 11.46 0.11
CA GLN A 286 -7.43 12.48 -0.93
C GLN A 286 -6.52 12.03 -2.08
N LEU A 287 -5.34 11.48 -1.79
CA LEU A 287 -4.42 10.97 -2.80
C LEU A 287 -5.00 9.82 -3.62
N THR A 288 -5.78 8.94 -3.00
CA THR A 288 -6.47 7.87 -3.73
C THR A 288 -7.59 8.37 -4.64
N LEU A 289 -8.21 9.51 -4.32
CA LEU A 289 -9.32 10.08 -5.08
C LEU A 289 -8.84 10.99 -6.21
N THR A 290 -7.86 11.85 -5.95
CA THR A 290 -7.47 12.90 -6.89
C THR A 290 -6.49 12.44 -7.96
N HIS A 291 -6.10 11.17 -8.02
CA HIS A 291 -5.14 10.64 -9.00
C HIS A 291 -3.85 11.50 -9.11
N ARG A 292 -2.88 11.35 -8.18
CA ARG A 292 -1.43 11.60 -8.40
C ARG A 292 -0.93 12.92 -9.07
N TRP A 293 -1.71 13.98 -9.27
CA TRP A 293 -1.22 15.12 -10.09
C TRP A 293 -0.05 15.90 -9.47
N THR A 294 0.21 15.80 -8.16
CA THR A 294 1.24 16.58 -7.47
C THR A 294 2.22 15.77 -6.61
N SER A 295 1.95 14.49 -6.36
CA SER A 295 2.78 13.66 -5.48
C SER A 295 3.66 12.72 -6.29
N ARG A 296 4.96 12.71 -5.99
CA ARG A 296 5.88 11.70 -6.51
C ARG A 296 5.70 10.41 -5.73
N GLU A 297 6.04 9.27 -6.32
CA GLU A 297 6.08 7.97 -5.64
C GLU A 297 6.93 8.04 -4.35
N THR A 298 8.03 8.79 -4.40
CA THR A 298 8.94 9.02 -3.25
C THR A 298 8.28 9.74 -2.07
N ASP A 299 7.15 10.42 -2.28
CA ASP A 299 6.38 11.04 -1.20
C ASP A 299 5.73 10.00 -0.29
N MET A 300 5.47 8.80 -0.81
CA MET A 300 4.88 7.69 -0.04
C MET A 300 5.75 7.28 1.15
N TRP A 301 7.06 7.51 1.06
CA TRP A 301 7.99 7.24 2.16
C TRP A 301 7.63 7.99 3.44
N ALA A 302 7.15 9.24 3.35
CA ALA A 302 6.82 10.01 4.55
C ALA A 302 5.61 9.43 5.28
N PHE A 303 4.65 8.88 4.52
CA PHE A 303 3.51 8.16 5.08
C PHE A 303 3.95 6.82 5.68
N GLN A 304 4.80 6.05 4.99
CA GLN A 304 5.38 4.80 5.50
C GLN A 304 6.10 5.00 6.84
N LEU A 305 6.99 6.00 6.90
CA LEU A 305 7.75 6.29 8.11
C LEU A 305 6.83 6.63 9.28
N GLN A 306 5.88 7.55 9.09
CA GLN A 306 4.96 7.94 10.15
C GLN A 306 4.06 6.78 10.61
N LEU A 307 3.60 5.94 9.70
CA LEU A 307 2.80 4.76 10.05
C LEU A 307 3.64 3.74 10.82
N ASN A 308 4.85 3.45 10.39
CA ASN A 308 5.75 2.54 11.09
C ASN A 308 6.12 3.07 12.49
N GLU A 309 6.38 4.38 12.62
CA GLU A 309 6.61 5.00 13.92
C GLU A 309 5.42 4.80 14.86
N ILE A 310 4.19 5.03 14.39
CA ILE A 310 2.97 4.82 15.17
C ILE A 310 2.81 3.34 15.51
N ASP A 311 3.04 2.44 14.56
CA ASP A 311 2.89 1.00 14.76
C ASP A 311 3.89 0.47 15.80
N HIS A 312 5.14 0.96 15.76
CA HIS A 312 6.18 0.64 16.75
C HIS A 312 5.91 1.18 18.17
N MET A 313 4.95 2.08 18.36
CA MET A 313 4.50 2.48 19.70
C MET A 313 3.69 1.38 20.39
N ARG A 314 3.17 0.40 19.63
CA ARG A 314 2.36 -0.70 20.16
C ARG A 314 3.24 -1.78 20.79
N LYS A 315 2.70 -2.45 21.82
CA LYS A 315 3.26 -3.69 22.37
C LYS A 315 2.18 -4.75 22.39
N ASN A 316 2.44 -5.93 21.82
CA ASN A 316 1.43 -7.00 21.70
C ASN A 316 0.10 -6.49 21.10
N GLY A 317 0.19 -5.68 20.03
CA GLY A 317 -0.98 -5.16 19.32
C GLY A 317 -1.70 -3.97 19.98
N LYS A 318 -1.32 -3.53 21.18
CA LYS A 318 -2.02 -2.48 21.94
C LYS A 318 -1.15 -1.25 22.21
N PHE A 319 -1.77 -0.07 22.29
CA PHE A 319 -1.14 1.16 22.78
C PHE A 319 -1.28 1.24 24.31
N TYR A 320 -0.22 1.71 24.98
CA TYR A 320 -0.18 1.83 26.43
C TYR A 320 -0.02 3.29 26.84
N ASP A 321 -0.59 3.64 27.99
CA ASP A 321 -0.34 4.93 28.61
C ASP A 321 1.01 4.98 29.36
N ASN A 322 1.29 6.13 29.98
CA ASN A 322 2.53 6.34 30.74
C ASN A 322 2.64 5.46 31.99
N GLU A 323 1.52 4.91 32.47
CA GLU A 323 1.44 4.03 33.64
C GLU A 323 1.53 2.54 33.26
N GLY A 324 1.50 2.23 31.96
CA GLY A 324 1.55 0.86 31.44
C GLY A 324 0.18 0.19 31.38
N ASN A 325 -0.92 0.94 31.46
CA ASN A 325 -2.28 0.43 31.25
C ASN A 325 -2.68 0.53 29.77
N VAL A 326 -3.71 -0.21 29.38
CA VAL A 326 -4.33 -0.13 28.05
C VAL A 326 -5.53 0.82 28.14
N PRO A 327 -5.43 2.06 27.66
CA PRO A 327 -6.55 3.01 27.68
C PRO A 327 -7.61 2.69 26.61
N GLU A 328 -8.83 3.19 26.83
CA GLU A 328 -9.97 3.13 25.88
C GLU A 328 -9.69 3.90 24.57
N GLY A 329 -10.31 3.45 23.48
CA GLY A 329 -10.14 3.97 22.12
C GLY A 329 -9.20 3.15 21.24
N GLN A 330 -8.71 2.00 21.72
CA GLN A 330 -7.81 1.12 20.95
C GLN A 330 -8.40 0.73 19.60
N THR A 331 -9.70 0.41 19.58
CA THR A 331 -10.43 -0.04 18.38
C THR A 331 -10.33 0.99 17.27
N VAL A 332 -10.55 2.26 17.61
CA VAL A 332 -10.52 3.37 16.66
C VAL A 332 -9.12 3.56 16.11
N LEU A 333 -8.10 3.61 16.98
CA LEU A 333 -6.70 3.79 16.56
C LEU A 333 -6.23 2.64 15.66
N LEU A 334 -6.50 1.39 16.05
CA LEU A 334 -6.12 0.21 15.28
C LEU A 334 -6.83 0.17 13.94
N HIS A 335 -8.14 0.49 13.90
CA HIS A 335 -8.86 0.57 12.64
C HIS A 335 -8.26 1.63 11.71
N LEU A 336 -7.96 2.83 12.23
CA LEU A 336 -7.36 3.92 11.46
C LEU A 336 -5.97 3.55 10.94
N LEU A 337 -5.09 2.98 11.78
CA LEU A 337 -3.76 2.54 11.40
C LEU A 337 -3.82 1.53 10.24
N ARG A 338 -4.64 0.48 10.41
CA ARG A 338 -4.85 -0.56 9.39
C ARG A 338 -5.42 0.04 8.10
N LYS A 339 -6.35 0.99 8.21
CA LYS A 339 -6.93 1.69 7.06
C LYS A 339 -5.87 2.50 6.31
N CYS A 340 -4.99 3.22 7.02
CA CYS A 340 -3.91 3.97 6.40
C CYS A 340 -2.94 3.05 5.64
N TYR A 341 -2.53 1.92 6.21
CA TYR A 341 -1.70 0.94 5.50
C TYR A 341 -2.38 0.38 4.25
N ARG A 342 -3.68 0.06 4.31
CA ARG A 342 -4.43 -0.39 3.13
C ARG A 342 -4.51 0.68 2.03
N LEU A 343 -4.74 1.94 2.41
CA LEU A 343 -4.76 3.06 1.46
C LEU A 343 -3.38 3.27 0.83
N LEU A 344 -2.33 3.27 1.64
CA LEU A 344 -0.95 3.35 1.17
C LEU A 344 -0.61 2.21 0.21
N TYR A 345 -0.96 0.97 0.55
CA TYR A 345 -0.78 -0.18 -0.33
C TYR A 345 -1.51 0.03 -1.66
N LYS A 346 -2.77 0.46 -1.63
CA LYS A 346 -3.55 0.77 -2.85
C LYS A 346 -2.89 1.84 -3.71
N ILE A 347 -2.31 2.87 -3.10
CA ILE A 347 -1.56 3.91 -3.83
C ILE A 347 -0.32 3.29 -4.46
N LEU A 348 0.47 2.51 -3.71
CA LEU A 348 1.69 1.90 -4.24
C LEU A 348 1.40 0.86 -5.34
N SER A 349 0.36 0.05 -5.20
CA SER A 349 -0.01 -0.99 -6.17
C SER A 349 -0.61 -0.42 -7.46
N SER A 350 -1.06 0.83 -7.45
CA SER A 350 -1.59 1.53 -8.64
C SER A 350 -0.51 2.30 -9.41
N SER A 351 0.78 2.06 -9.11
CA SER A 351 1.88 2.74 -9.81
C SER A 351 2.09 2.23 -11.21
N GLU A 352 1.99 3.14 -12.18
CA GLU A 352 2.31 2.87 -13.56
C GLU A 352 3.84 2.90 -13.77
N PRO A 353 4.39 2.01 -14.60
CA PRO A 353 5.82 2.01 -14.94
C PRO A 353 6.13 3.09 -15.97
N ILE A 354 5.94 4.34 -15.56
CA ILE A 354 6.13 5.54 -16.39
C ILE A 354 6.98 6.52 -15.59
N ALA A 355 8.08 6.97 -16.18
CA ALA A 355 8.95 7.93 -15.53
C ALA A 355 8.26 9.29 -15.35
N GLU A 356 8.61 10.01 -14.28
CA GLU A 356 8.05 11.32 -13.93
C GLU A 356 7.91 12.31 -15.11
N PRO A 357 8.90 12.47 -16.03
CA PRO A 357 8.78 13.38 -17.16
C PRO A 357 7.65 13.05 -18.14
N LEU A 358 7.23 11.78 -18.24
CA LEU A 358 6.19 11.33 -19.16
C LEU A 358 4.78 11.35 -18.54
N MET A 359 4.68 11.48 -17.21
CA MET A 359 3.39 11.49 -16.51
C MET A 359 2.43 12.59 -16.98
N PRO A 360 2.85 13.84 -17.27
CA PRO A 360 1.96 14.86 -17.80
C PRO A 360 1.35 14.48 -19.15
N ILE A 361 2.13 13.84 -20.03
CA ILE A 361 1.67 13.38 -21.34
C ILE A 361 0.69 12.23 -21.17
N HIS A 362 1.06 11.25 -20.34
CA HIS A 362 0.23 10.09 -20.04
C HIS A 362 -1.16 10.50 -19.51
N ASN A 363 -1.21 11.41 -18.53
CA ASN A 363 -2.46 11.90 -17.95
C ASN A 363 -3.35 12.64 -18.96
N GLN A 364 -2.75 13.42 -19.86
CA GLN A 364 -3.48 14.08 -20.94
C GLN A 364 -4.09 13.06 -21.90
N LEU A 365 -3.34 12.02 -22.27
CA LEU A 365 -3.82 10.96 -23.14
C LEU A 365 -4.93 10.13 -22.49
N LEU A 366 -4.83 9.79 -21.20
CA LEU A 366 -5.91 9.11 -20.47
C LEU A 366 -7.21 9.92 -20.49
N THR A 367 -7.10 11.24 -20.32
CA THR A 367 -8.24 12.15 -20.38
C THR A 367 -8.86 12.17 -21.77
N VAL A 368 -8.04 12.30 -22.83
CA VAL A 368 -8.50 12.27 -24.22
C VAL A 368 -9.16 10.94 -24.54
N ARG A 369 -8.55 9.80 -24.18
CA ARG A 369 -9.11 8.46 -24.37
C ARG A 369 -10.48 8.34 -23.71
N ARG A 370 -10.62 8.79 -22.46
CA ARG A 370 -11.89 8.74 -21.74
C ARG A 370 -12.98 9.50 -22.50
N PHE A 371 -12.70 10.73 -22.94
CA PHE A 371 -13.68 11.51 -23.69
C PHE A 371 -13.99 10.89 -25.05
N LEU A 372 -13.00 10.36 -25.77
CA LEU A 372 -13.23 9.65 -27.02
C LEU A 372 -14.12 8.41 -26.84
N ILE A 373 -13.92 7.64 -25.77
CA ILE A 373 -14.78 6.50 -25.42
C ILE A 373 -16.20 6.97 -25.08
N GLU A 374 -16.35 8.06 -24.34
CA GLU A 374 -17.66 8.63 -24.03
C GLU A 374 -18.39 9.08 -25.32
N VAL A 375 -17.70 9.80 -26.22
CA VAL A 375 -18.24 10.17 -27.55
C VAL A 375 -18.67 8.94 -28.34
N LYS A 376 -17.82 7.91 -28.39
CA LYS A 376 -18.14 6.65 -29.07
C LYS A 376 -19.39 5.97 -28.53
N LYS A 377 -19.66 6.07 -27.22
CA LYS A 377 -20.87 5.51 -26.59
C LYS A 377 -22.15 6.28 -26.94
N PHE A 378 -22.07 7.59 -27.18
CA PHE A 378 -23.23 8.38 -27.56
C PHE A 378 -23.77 8.00 -28.94
N GLY A 379 -22.90 7.49 -29.83
CA GLY A 379 -23.27 7.08 -31.18
C GLY A 379 -23.50 8.27 -32.12
N GLY A 380 -23.05 8.14 -33.36
CA GLY A 380 -23.20 9.20 -34.37
C GLY A 380 -24.65 9.38 -34.87
N PRO A 381 -24.88 10.32 -35.80
CA PRO A 381 -23.87 11.07 -36.56
C PRO A 381 -23.16 12.17 -35.76
N PHE A 382 -21.85 12.35 -36.02
CA PHE A 382 -21.03 13.43 -35.46
C PHE A 382 -20.75 14.50 -36.52
N THR A 383 -20.39 15.71 -36.10
CA THR A 383 -19.87 16.75 -37.00
C THR A 383 -18.34 16.79 -36.95
N ALA A 384 -17.69 17.24 -38.03
CA ALA A 384 -16.24 17.43 -38.04
C ALA A 384 -15.79 18.38 -36.91
N ARG A 385 -16.64 19.34 -36.55
CA ARG A 385 -16.42 20.30 -35.46
C ARG A 385 -16.40 19.65 -34.08
N GLU A 386 -17.20 18.61 -33.85
CA GLU A 386 -17.24 17.88 -32.58
C GLU A 386 -15.98 17.04 -32.34
N LEU A 387 -15.38 16.50 -33.41
CA LEU A 387 -14.15 15.70 -33.29
C LEU A 387 -12.87 16.55 -33.32
N TYR A 388 -12.94 17.79 -33.80
CA TYR A 388 -11.79 18.68 -33.96
C TYR A 388 -10.98 18.93 -32.68
N PRO A 389 -11.57 19.16 -31.49
CA PRO A 389 -10.81 19.36 -30.26
C PRO A 389 -9.91 18.17 -29.90
N TYR A 390 -10.39 16.94 -30.12
CA TYR A 390 -9.61 15.73 -29.86
C TYR A 390 -8.46 15.58 -30.87
N GLN A 391 -8.72 15.83 -32.16
CA GLN A 391 -7.69 15.83 -33.20
C GLN A 391 -6.58 16.83 -32.89
N MET A 392 -6.95 18.07 -32.53
CA MET A 392 -5.97 19.10 -32.16
C MET A 392 -5.18 18.74 -30.91
N LYS A 393 -5.85 18.16 -29.90
CA LYS A 393 -5.16 17.76 -28.67
C LYS A 393 -4.16 16.63 -28.93
N LEU A 394 -4.54 15.62 -29.72
CA LEU A 394 -3.64 14.52 -30.10
C LEU A 394 -2.47 15.01 -30.94
N ALA A 395 -2.72 15.86 -31.95
CA ALA A 395 -1.66 16.46 -32.76
C ALA A 395 -0.69 17.31 -31.91
N SER A 396 -1.23 18.08 -30.95
CA SER A 396 -0.41 18.86 -30.02
C SER A 396 0.50 17.98 -29.17
N ILE A 397 0.04 16.82 -28.71
CA ILE A 397 0.86 15.86 -27.98
C ILE A 397 1.88 15.22 -28.91
N ASP A 398 1.46 14.82 -30.11
CA ASP A 398 2.31 14.19 -31.12
C ASP A 398 3.51 15.05 -31.51
N ASN A 399 3.29 16.37 -31.63
CA ASN A 399 4.30 17.37 -31.94
C ASN A 399 5.34 17.58 -30.82
N MET A 400 5.11 17.07 -29.61
CA MET A 400 6.12 17.09 -28.55
C MET A 400 7.22 16.03 -28.77
N ARG A 401 7.05 15.12 -29.76
CA ARG A 401 8.03 14.08 -30.07
C ARG A 401 9.17 14.62 -30.93
N VAL A 402 10.37 14.14 -30.65
CA VAL A 402 11.58 14.34 -31.47
C VAL A 402 11.99 12.98 -32.00
N ASP A 403 12.13 12.85 -33.32
CA ASP A 403 12.41 11.58 -34.01
C ASP A 403 11.48 10.42 -33.59
N GLY A 404 10.20 10.73 -33.39
CA GLY A 404 9.16 9.79 -32.99
C GLY A 404 9.18 9.40 -31.50
N LYS A 405 9.97 10.09 -30.67
CA LYS A 405 10.13 9.78 -29.24
C LYS A 405 9.87 11.00 -28.36
N PHE A 406 9.28 10.81 -27.19
CA PHE A 406 9.30 11.82 -26.12
C PHE A 406 10.67 11.78 -25.42
N LEU A 407 11.29 12.94 -25.25
CA LEU A 407 12.59 13.10 -24.60
C LEU A 407 12.44 13.90 -23.30
N ASP A 408 13.30 13.64 -22.32
CA ASP A 408 13.42 14.50 -21.13
C ASP A 408 14.26 15.77 -21.39
N GLU A 409 14.45 16.56 -20.34
CA GLU A 409 15.23 17.81 -20.37
C GLU A 409 16.71 17.61 -20.76
N ASP A 410 17.26 16.40 -20.55
CA ASP A 410 18.63 16.05 -20.91
C ASP A 410 18.72 15.43 -22.32
N GLY A 411 17.59 15.30 -23.04
CA GLY A 411 17.53 14.67 -24.36
C GLY A 411 17.57 13.13 -24.32
N SER A 412 17.39 12.53 -23.16
CA SER A 412 17.33 11.07 -22.98
C SER A 412 15.89 10.56 -23.15
N ILE A 413 15.75 9.27 -23.44
CA ILE A 413 14.44 8.61 -23.58
C ILE A 413 13.99 8.13 -22.18
N PRO A 414 12.90 8.67 -21.61
CA PRO A 414 12.45 8.23 -20.30
C PRO A 414 11.78 6.86 -20.36
N GLU A 415 11.79 6.15 -19.23
CA GLU A 415 11.12 4.85 -19.08
C GLU A 415 9.60 4.99 -19.21
N GLY A 416 8.94 3.96 -19.76
CA GLY A 416 7.49 3.98 -20.01
C GLY A 416 7.07 4.57 -21.36
N GLN A 417 8.03 4.92 -22.23
CA GLN A 417 7.78 5.41 -23.60
C GLN A 417 6.79 4.52 -24.37
N GLY A 418 6.97 3.20 -24.33
CA GLY A 418 6.10 2.26 -25.05
C GLY A 418 4.64 2.35 -24.63
N ILE A 419 4.37 2.60 -23.35
CA ILE A 419 3.01 2.73 -22.80
C ILE A 419 2.35 4.00 -23.31
N VAL A 420 3.07 5.12 -23.24
CA VAL A 420 2.58 6.42 -23.73
C VAL A 420 2.33 6.36 -25.24
N MET A 421 3.22 5.73 -26.01
CA MET A 421 3.03 5.55 -27.46
C MET A 421 1.84 4.65 -27.78
N ALA A 422 1.68 3.54 -27.06
CA ALA A 422 0.52 2.66 -27.24
C ALA A 422 -0.79 3.39 -26.95
N LEU A 423 -0.83 4.19 -25.87
CA LEU A 423 -2.01 4.97 -25.50
C LEU A 423 -2.32 6.09 -26.51
N LEU A 424 -1.29 6.75 -27.04
CA LEU A 424 -1.42 7.74 -28.11
C LEU A 424 -2.02 7.11 -29.37
N ASN A 425 -1.50 5.94 -29.77
CA ASN A 425 -2.03 5.18 -30.91
C ASN A 425 -3.47 4.74 -30.67
N GLU A 426 -3.79 4.21 -29.49
CA GLU A 426 -5.17 3.84 -29.11
C GLU A 426 -6.13 5.03 -29.26
N CYS A 427 -5.72 6.23 -28.83
CA CYS A 427 -6.54 7.43 -29.01
C CYS A 427 -6.75 7.77 -30.49
N TYR A 428 -5.72 7.67 -31.33
CA TYR A 428 -5.85 7.88 -32.77
C TYR A 428 -6.74 6.82 -33.43
N ASP A 429 -6.65 5.56 -33.00
CA ASP A 429 -7.47 4.46 -33.50
C ASP A 429 -8.95 4.69 -33.17
N ILE A 430 -9.28 5.02 -31.92
CA ILE A 430 -10.66 5.35 -31.51
C ILE A 430 -11.17 6.55 -32.33
N LEU A 431 -10.35 7.59 -32.49
CA LEU A 431 -10.72 8.77 -33.27
C LEU A 431 -10.95 8.43 -34.75
N PHE A 432 -10.15 7.53 -35.33
CA PHE A 432 -10.30 7.08 -36.70
C PHE A 432 -11.59 6.27 -36.88
N GLU A 433 -11.92 5.41 -35.93
CA GLU A 433 -13.19 4.65 -35.92
C GLU A 433 -14.43 5.54 -35.86
N LEU A 434 -14.34 6.75 -35.31
CA LEU A 434 -15.44 7.71 -35.25
C LEU A 434 -15.62 8.53 -36.53
N LYS A 435 -14.62 8.56 -37.43
CA LYS A 435 -14.68 9.36 -38.68
C LYS A 435 -15.77 8.91 -39.67
N PRO A 436 -16.06 7.61 -39.86
CA PRO A 436 -17.13 7.17 -40.76
C PRO A 436 -18.52 7.68 -40.36
N ASP A 437 -18.73 7.98 -39.08
CA ASP A 437 -19.98 8.50 -38.54
C ASP A 437 -20.08 10.03 -38.64
N VAL A 438 -19.08 10.69 -39.24
CA VAL A 438 -19.07 12.15 -39.43
C VAL A 438 -19.89 12.52 -40.66
N VAL A 439 -20.83 13.45 -40.48
CA VAL A 439 -21.61 14.05 -41.56
C VAL A 439 -21.04 15.43 -41.85
N ASP A 440 -20.90 15.77 -43.14
CA ASP A 440 -20.51 17.12 -43.54
C ASP A 440 -21.58 18.12 -43.09
N ASP A 441 -21.16 19.18 -42.41
CA ASP A 441 -22.00 20.34 -42.10
C ASP A 441 -22.38 21.02 -43.43
N ASN A 442 -23.61 20.82 -43.91
CA ASN A 442 -24.18 21.59 -45.03
C ASN A 442 -24.52 23.02 -44.62
#